data_AF-A0A3D6BVZ6-F1
#
_entry.id   AF-A0A3D6BVZ6-F1
#
_cell.length_a   1.000
_cell.length_b   1.000
_cell.length_c   1.000
_cell.angle_alpha   90.00
_cell.angle_beta   90.00
_cell.angle_gamma   90.00
#
_symmetry.space_group_name_H-M   'P 1'
#
loop_
_entity.id
_entity.type
_entity.pdbx_description
1 polymer ?
#
loop_
_entity_poly.entity_id
_entity_poly.type
_entity_poly.pdbx_seq_one_letter_code
_entity_poly.pdbx_strand_id
1 'polypeptide(L)'
;MKTLKTTLLITCSLFFLVGCNNDDDSPAVDNQENIPENNALDIGDYHEGGVIIYLDATGEHGLVCSITDLTDGNTYYAIWNGGVGDIPGADGTEIGTGKQNTIDILNGYIQGNGPNAAGLCAYYSVIIDGERKDGWFLPSKDELNLLFIHKDLINATAVANGGTEIGNERYWSSSEYDADYAWKQALYDNGGQYAYWKPTYSDRVRAVREF
;
A
#
# COMPACT_ATOMS: atom_id res chain seq x y z
N MET A 1 7.56 -61.24 -27.66
CA MET A 1 8.55 -61.17 -26.56
C MET A 1 7.77 -61.04 -25.26
N LYS A 2 8.01 -61.98 -24.34
CA LYS A 2 7.19 -62.26 -23.16
C LYS A 2 7.36 -61.19 -22.06
N THR A 3 6.26 -60.96 -21.35
CA THR A 3 6.07 -60.31 -20.05
C THR A 3 7.06 -60.72 -18.96
N LEU A 4 7.36 -59.81 -18.02
CA LEU A 4 7.51 -60.20 -16.62
C LEU A 4 7.13 -59.06 -15.66
N LYS A 5 5.98 -59.26 -14.99
CA LYS A 5 5.64 -58.63 -13.71
C LYS A 5 6.38 -59.42 -12.62
N THR A 6 7.07 -58.75 -11.72
CA THR A 6 7.67 -59.40 -10.55
C THR A 6 6.80 -59.13 -9.34
N THR A 7 6.01 -60.13 -8.99
CA THR A 7 5.37 -60.30 -7.68
C THR A 7 6.39 -60.94 -6.75
N LEU A 8 6.63 -60.38 -5.57
CA LEU A 8 7.31 -61.08 -4.48
C LEU A 8 6.36 -61.15 -3.28
N LEU A 9 5.82 -62.35 -3.05
CA LEU A 9 5.19 -62.75 -1.80
C LEU A 9 6.29 -63.07 -0.78
N ILE A 10 6.19 -62.52 0.42
CA ILE A 10 6.81 -63.11 1.62
C ILE A 10 5.70 -63.33 2.65
N THR A 11 5.55 -64.58 3.06
CA THR A 11 4.54 -65.11 3.96
C THR A 11 4.98 -65.07 5.42
N CYS A 12 3.98 -64.89 6.31
CA CYS A 12 3.83 -65.39 7.68
C CYS A 12 5.03 -65.30 8.66
N SER A 13 4.78 -64.64 9.80
CA SER A 13 4.44 -65.37 11.03
C SER A 13 3.84 -64.44 12.09
N LEU A 14 2.64 -64.81 12.53
CA LEU A 14 1.95 -64.31 13.72
C LEU A 14 2.81 -64.57 14.97
N PHE A 15 3.06 -63.53 15.75
CA PHE A 15 3.25 -63.66 17.20
C PHE A 15 2.19 -62.79 17.87
N PHE A 16 1.16 -63.45 18.40
CA PHE A 16 0.28 -62.87 19.40
C PHE A 16 1.01 -62.92 20.74
N LEU A 17 1.29 -61.76 21.32
CA LEU A 17 1.34 -61.62 22.77
C LEU A 17 0.29 -60.59 23.16
N VAL A 18 -0.81 -61.14 23.68
CA VAL A 18 -1.87 -60.46 24.39
C VAL A 18 -1.27 -59.90 25.68
N GLY A 19 -1.25 -58.58 25.80
CA GLY A 19 -1.14 -57.87 27.08
C GLY A 19 -2.45 -57.13 27.30
N CYS A 20 -3.18 -57.52 28.35
CA CYS A 20 -4.52 -57.04 28.65
C CYS A 20 -4.54 -55.57 29.10
N ASN A 21 -5.47 -54.83 28.50
CA ASN A 21 -6.38 -53.79 29.01
C ASN A 21 -5.84 -52.79 30.05
N ASN A 22 -5.94 -51.51 29.68
CA ASN A 22 -6.91 -50.65 30.34
C ASN A 22 -7.71 -49.95 29.23
N ASP A 23 -9.02 -50.16 29.26
CA ASP A 23 -9.99 -49.45 28.44
C ASP A 23 -9.98 -47.97 28.87
N ASP A 24 -9.41 -47.12 28.03
CA ASP A 24 -9.75 -45.71 27.97
C ASP A 24 -9.60 -45.26 26.51
N ASP A 25 -10.51 -45.75 25.67
CA ASP A 25 -10.86 -45.10 24.39
C ASP A 25 -11.56 -43.78 24.72
N SER A 26 -10.79 -42.84 25.27
CA SER A 26 -11.13 -41.43 25.22
C SER A 26 -10.78 -40.97 23.81
N PRO A 27 -11.75 -40.56 22.97
CA PRO A 27 -11.41 -39.96 21.69
C PRO A 27 -10.50 -38.78 21.97
N ALA A 28 -9.38 -38.68 21.24
CA ALA A 28 -8.59 -37.46 21.21
C ALA A 28 -9.55 -36.34 20.81
N VAL A 29 -10.01 -35.57 21.79
CA VAL A 29 -10.75 -34.35 21.55
C VAL A 29 -9.73 -33.38 20.97
N ASP A 30 -9.74 -33.28 19.64
CA ASP A 30 -9.17 -32.16 18.92
C ASP A 30 -9.95 -30.91 19.33
N ASN A 31 -9.54 -30.31 20.44
CA ASN A 31 -9.91 -28.95 20.80
C ASN A 31 -9.04 -27.98 19.99
N GLN A 32 -9.07 -28.06 18.66
CA GLN A 32 -8.93 -26.85 17.86
C GLN A 32 -10.18 -26.03 18.14
N GLU A 33 -10.15 -25.25 19.22
CA GLU A 33 -10.95 -24.04 19.25
C GLU A 33 -10.61 -23.30 17.95
N ASN A 34 -11.60 -23.23 17.06
CA ASN A 34 -11.56 -22.37 15.90
C ASN A 34 -11.64 -20.94 16.46
N ILE A 35 -10.53 -20.46 17.01
CA ILE A 35 -10.36 -19.06 17.42
C ILE A 35 -10.57 -18.30 16.11
N PRO A 36 -11.64 -17.49 15.99
CA PRO A 36 -11.79 -16.67 14.80
C PRO A 36 -10.51 -15.84 14.68
N GLU A 37 -9.79 -16.00 13.57
CA GLU A 37 -8.67 -15.10 13.28
C GLU A 37 -9.24 -13.70 13.40
N ASN A 38 -8.71 -12.95 14.36
CA ASN A 38 -9.02 -11.54 14.50
C ASN A 38 -8.37 -10.85 13.30
N ASN A 39 -9.09 -10.79 12.17
CA ASN A 39 -8.71 -10.02 10.98
C ASN A 39 -8.88 -8.50 11.24
N ALA A 40 -8.45 -8.03 12.41
CA ALA A 40 -8.33 -6.61 12.66
C ALA A 40 -7.26 -6.07 11.72
N LEU A 41 -7.58 -4.96 11.06
CA LEU A 41 -6.62 -4.27 10.19
C LEU A 41 -5.62 -3.51 11.05
N ASP A 42 -4.35 -3.57 10.66
CA ASP A 42 -3.26 -2.84 11.30
C ASP A 42 -2.49 -1.97 10.29
N ILE A 43 -1.83 -0.93 10.80
CA ILE A 43 -0.92 -0.11 9.99
C ILE A 43 0.21 -1.00 9.44
N GLY A 44 0.44 -0.94 8.13
CA GLY A 44 1.40 -1.77 7.44
C GLY A 44 0.81 -3.00 6.76
N ASP A 45 -0.45 -3.34 6.99
CA ASP A 45 -1.09 -4.46 6.30
C ASP A 45 -1.33 -4.17 4.82
N TYR A 46 -1.26 -5.21 3.99
CA TYR A 46 -1.70 -5.13 2.61
C TYR A 46 -3.24 -5.19 2.57
N HIS A 47 -3.86 -4.13 2.07
CA HIS A 47 -5.31 -4.01 2.05
C HIS A 47 -5.76 -3.35 0.75
N GLU A 48 -6.73 -3.97 0.08
CA GLU A 48 -7.34 -3.49 -1.16
C GLU A 48 -6.37 -2.87 -2.21
N GLY A 49 -5.22 -3.51 -2.44
CA GLY A 49 -4.25 -3.07 -3.46
C GLY A 49 -3.21 -2.06 -2.99
N GLY A 50 -3.21 -1.68 -1.71
CA GLY A 50 -2.22 -0.80 -1.11
C GLY A 50 -1.76 -1.27 0.27
N VAL A 51 -0.95 -0.45 0.93
CA VAL A 51 -0.51 -0.67 2.32
C VAL A 51 -1.20 0.32 3.24
N ILE A 52 -1.80 -0.14 4.34
CA ILE A 52 -2.48 0.73 5.31
C ILE A 52 -1.48 1.69 5.95
N ILE A 53 -1.76 2.99 5.85
CA ILE A 53 -0.96 4.08 6.45
C ILE A 53 -1.71 4.85 7.54
N TYR A 54 -3.03 4.68 7.60
CA TYR A 54 -3.92 5.30 8.58
C TYR A 54 -5.15 4.42 8.79
N LEU A 55 -5.64 4.37 10.03
CA LEU A 55 -6.92 3.78 10.41
C LEU A 55 -7.70 4.82 11.21
N ASP A 56 -8.99 4.91 10.97
CA ASP A 56 -9.87 5.73 11.79
C ASP A 56 -10.13 5.09 13.16
N ALA A 57 -10.93 5.76 14.00
CA ALA A 57 -11.22 5.28 15.36
C ALA A 57 -12.01 3.96 15.41
N THR A 58 -12.64 3.55 14.31
CA THR A 58 -13.36 2.27 14.21
C THR A 58 -12.40 1.13 13.87
N GLY A 59 -11.29 1.43 13.19
CA GLY A 59 -10.38 0.43 12.63
C GLY A 59 -10.91 -0.28 11.39
N GLU A 60 -12.08 0.13 10.88
CA GLU A 60 -12.71 -0.46 9.69
C GLU A 60 -12.36 0.31 8.41
N HIS A 61 -12.08 1.61 8.53
CA HIS A 61 -11.78 2.50 7.41
C HIS A 61 -10.45 3.23 7.61
N GLY A 62 -9.87 3.69 6.51
CA GLY A 62 -8.60 4.37 6.58
C GLY A 62 -8.02 4.79 5.25
N LEU A 63 -6.70 4.89 5.22
CA LEU A 63 -5.93 5.23 4.03
C LEU A 63 -4.95 4.11 3.70
N VAL A 64 -4.86 3.75 2.42
CA VAL A 64 -3.78 2.93 1.88
C VAL A 64 -2.90 3.73 0.93
N CYS A 65 -1.59 3.44 0.91
CA CYS A 65 -0.69 3.95 -0.14
C CYS A 65 -0.41 2.91 -1.23
N SER A 66 -0.06 3.36 -2.43
CA SER A 66 0.26 2.47 -3.56
C SER A 66 1.52 1.64 -3.30
N ILE A 67 1.56 0.39 -3.76
CA ILE A 67 2.71 -0.50 -3.57
C ILE A 67 3.90 -0.21 -4.51
N THR A 68 3.75 0.71 -5.46
CA THR A 68 4.87 1.23 -6.27
C THR A 68 4.79 2.76 -6.35
N ASP A 69 5.92 3.47 -6.46
CA ASP A 69 5.90 4.88 -6.81
C ASP A 69 5.35 5.04 -8.22
N LEU A 70 4.46 6.02 -8.42
CA LEU A 70 3.93 6.31 -9.76
C LEU A 70 4.97 6.98 -10.68
N THR A 71 6.11 7.32 -10.08
CA THR A 71 7.29 7.87 -10.73
C THR A 71 8.44 6.86 -10.84
N ASP A 72 8.17 5.56 -10.75
CA ASP A 72 9.14 4.50 -11.08
C ASP A 72 8.94 4.02 -12.53
N GLY A 73 10.01 4.00 -13.35
CA GLY A 73 9.97 3.53 -14.74
C GLY A 73 10.09 4.65 -15.79
N ASN A 74 9.14 4.76 -16.73
CA ASN A 74 9.23 5.69 -17.87
C ASN A 74 9.02 7.17 -17.50
N THR A 75 8.49 7.44 -16.31
CA THR A 75 8.29 8.79 -15.75
C THR A 75 9.06 8.87 -14.44
N TYR A 76 10.26 9.44 -14.45
CA TYR A 76 11.11 9.42 -13.25
C TYR A 76 10.67 10.42 -12.15
N TYR A 77 10.02 11.52 -12.54
CA TYR A 77 9.57 12.58 -11.64
C TYR A 77 8.36 13.32 -12.25
N ALA A 78 7.56 13.96 -11.40
CA ALA A 78 6.38 14.72 -11.83
C ALA A 78 6.43 16.16 -11.28
N ILE A 79 6.03 17.13 -12.12
CA ILE A 79 5.80 18.50 -11.65
C ILE A 79 4.52 18.52 -10.81
N TRP A 80 4.38 19.51 -9.92
CA TRP A 80 3.20 19.56 -9.05
C TRP A 80 1.93 19.88 -9.84
N ASN A 81 1.88 21.05 -10.50
CA ASN A 81 0.73 21.48 -11.30
C ASN A 81 1.09 22.18 -12.64
N GLY A 82 2.36 22.36 -12.97
CA GLY A 82 2.79 22.98 -14.23
C GLY A 82 2.58 24.49 -14.38
N GLY A 83 2.18 25.21 -13.33
CA GLY A 83 1.93 26.66 -13.39
C GLY A 83 2.11 27.40 -12.07
N VAL A 84 2.16 28.73 -12.18
CA VAL A 84 2.07 29.66 -11.04
C VAL A 84 0.62 30.11 -10.83
N GLY A 85 0.33 30.61 -9.64
CA GLY A 85 -1.01 31.04 -9.22
C GLY A 85 -1.56 30.15 -8.12
N ASP A 86 -2.36 30.75 -7.23
CA ASP A 86 -3.06 30.00 -6.19
C ASP A 86 -4.04 29.01 -6.83
N ILE A 87 -4.15 27.83 -6.24
CA ILE A 87 -5.19 26.84 -6.50
C ILE A 87 -6.13 26.85 -5.29
N PRO A 88 -7.23 27.63 -5.34
CA PRO A 88 -8.15 27.73 -4.22
C PRO A 88 -8.67 26.36 -3.78
N GLY A 89 -8.55 26.07 -2.48
CA GLY A 89 -8.98 24.80 -1.88
C GLY A 89 -7.90 23.74 -1.78
N ALA A 90 -6.76 23.90 -2.45
CA ALA A 90 -5.65 22.94 -2.38
C ALA A 90 -4.69 23.16 -1.19
N ASP A 91 -4.99 24.04 -0.24
CA ASP A 91 -4.14 24.39 0.90
C ASP A 91 -4.35 23.51 2.14
N GLY A 92 -5.29 22.56 2.11
CA GLY A 92 -5.54 21.64 3.21
C GLY A 92 -4.30 20.80 3.53
N THR A 93 -3.89 20.72 4.80
CA THR A 93 -2.68 19.97 5.19
C THR A 93 -2.97 18.70 5.99
N GLU A 94 -4.14 18.63 6.61
CA GLU A 94 -4.53 17.59 7.57
C GLU A 94 -4.80 16.24 6.90
N ILE A 95 -4.88 15.18 7.71
CA ILE A 95 -5.36 13.87 7.25
C ILE A 95 -6.81 14.00 6.78
N GLY A 96 -7.11 13.48 5.59
CA GLY A 96 -8.41 13.55 4.94
C GLY A 96 -8.55 14.67 3.91
N THR A 97 -7.60 15.60 3.80
CA THR A 97 -7.69 16.71 2.83
C THR A 97 -7.08 16.39 1.47
N GLY A 98 -6.25 15.33 1.36
CA GLY A 98 -5.47 15.08 0.15
C GLY A 98 -6.32 14.82 -1.10
N LYS A 99 -7.46 14.15 -0.91
CA LYS A 99 -8.43 13.89 -1.98
C LYS A 99 -9.03 15.16 -2.55
N GLN A 100 -9.52 16.05 -1.69
CA GLN A 100 -10.11 17.32 -2.12
C GLN A 100 -9.07 18.23 -2.76
N ASN A 101 -7.88 18.34 -2.16
CA ASN A 101 -6.77 19.09 -2.76
C ASN A 101 -6.42 18.57 -4.15
N THR A 102 -6.37 17.26 -4.34
CA THR A 102 -6.09 16.64 -5.64
C THR A 102 -7.15 17.02 -6.67
N ILE A 103 -8.43 17.03 -6.30
CA ILE A 103 -9.53 17.49 -7.16
C ILE A 103 -9.33 18.97 -7.54
N ASP A 104 -8.97 19.82 -6.58
CA ASP A 104 -8.78 21.25 -6.83
C ASP A 104 -7.57 21.53 -7.71
N ILE A 105 -6.47 20.78 -7.54
CA ILE A 105 -5.29 20.84 -8.43
C ILE A 105 -5.66 20.48 -9.88
N LEU A 106 -6.48 19.45 -10.07
CA LEU A 106 -6.92 19.02 -11.41
C LEU A 106 -7.83 20.06 -12.06
N ASN A 107 -8.69 20.72 -11.28
CA ASN A 107 -9.59 21.78 -11.76
C ASN A 107 -8.84 23.10 -12.03
N GLY A 108 -7.82 23.41 -11.25
CA GLY A 108 -6.97 24.59 -11.39
C GLY A 108 -5.77 24.40 -12.32
N TYR A 109 -5.63 23.21 -12.95
CA TYR A 109 -4.44 22.85 -13.72
C TYR A 109 -4.20 23.79 -14.90
N ILE A 110 -3.08 24.51 -14.85
CA ILE A 110 -2.54 25.26 -15.98
C ILE A 110 -1.55 24.33 -16.68
N GLN A 111 -1.87 23.93 -17.90
CA GLN A 111 -1.14 22.91 -18.64
C GLN A 111 0.38 23.21 -18.72
N GLY A 112 1.20 22.39 -18.06
CA GLY A 112 2.67 22.39 -18.16
C GLY A 112 3.20 21.37 -19.16
N ASN A 113 4.51 21.39 -19.43
CA ASN A 113 5.19 20.51 -20.41
C ASN A 113 5.53 19.09 -19.89
N GLY A 114 4.83 18.57 -18.87
CA GLY A 114 5.17 17.27 -18.26
C GLY A 114 4.04 16.66 -17.42
N PRO A 115 4.23 15.42 -16.92
CA PRO A 115 3.25 14.74 -16.07
C PRO A 115 3.08 15.48 -14.74
N ASN A 116 1.83 15.77 -14.39
CA ASN A 116 1.44 16.40 -13.13
C ASN A 116 1.25 15.32 -12.03
N ALA A 117 1.74 15.60 -10.83
CA ALA A 117 1.69 14.70 -9.68
C ALA A 117 0.26 14.27 -9.28
N ALA A 118 -0.66 15.23 -9.14
CA ALA A 118 -2.08 14.97 -8.90
C ALA A 118 -2.72 14.15 -10.03
N GLY A 119 -2.35 14.44 -11.28
CA GLY A 119 -2.81 13.68 -12.45
C GLY A 119 -2.34 12.23 -12.45
N LEU A 120 -1.07 11.97 -12.12
CA LEU A 120 -0.54 10.61 -11.99
C LEU A 120 -1.36 9.80 -10.98
N CYS A 121 -1.65 10.38 -9.82
CA CYS A 121 -2.48 9.73 -8.80
C CYS A 121 -3.92 9.52 -9.27
N ALA A 122 -4.58 10.57 -9.77
CA ALA A 122 -6.00 10.51 -10.12
C ALA A 122 -6.34 9.55 -11.26
N TYR A 123 -5.40 9.30 -12.16
CA TYR A 123 -5.55 8.33 -13.25
C TYR A 123 -4.99 6.95 -12.93
N TYR A 124 -4.37 6.78 -11.76
CA TYR A 124 -3.88 5.48 -11.32
C TYR A 124 -5.05 4.56 -10.91
N SER A 125 -4.91 3.28 -11.24
CA SER A 125 -5.81 2.24 -10.77
C SER A 125 -5.12 0.89 -10.79
N VAL A 126 -5.54 0.00 -9.90
CA VAL A 126 -5.09 -1.40 -9.84
C VAL A 126 -6.27 -2.33 -10.00
N ILE A 127 -6.00 -3.58 -10.39
CA ILE A 127 -7.00 -4.65 -10.43
C ILE A 127 -6.69 -5.64 -9.31
N ILE A 128 -7.61 -5.82 -8.38
CA ILE A 128 -7.52 -6.77 -7.27
C ILE A 128 -8.72 -7.70 -7.37
N ASP A 129 -8.49 -9.01 -7.49
CA ASP A 129 -9.55 -10.03 -7.62
C ASP A 129 -10.57 -9.77 -8.73
N GLY A 130 -10.12 -9.13 -9.81
CA GLY A 130 -10.98 -8.78 -10.96
C GLY A 130 -11.75 -7.47 -10.79
N GLU A 131 -11.62 -6.80 -9.64
CA GLU A 131 -12.23 -5.49 -9.38
C GLU A 131 -11.21 -4.35 -9.58
N ARG A 132 -11.67 -3.28 -10.22
CA ARG A 132 -10.87 -2.07 -10.38
C ARG A 132 -10.92 -1.24 -9.09
N LYS A 133 -9.75 -0.94 -8.52
CA LYS A 133 -9.58 0.01 -7.42
C LYS A 133 -8.98 1.31 -7.99
N ASP A 134 -9.83 2.31 -8.15
CA ASP A 134 -9.50 3.68 -8.58
C ASP A 134 -9.73 4.69 -7.44
N GLY A 135 -9.76 5.99 -7.72
CA GLY A 135 -9.95 7.01 -6.68
C GLY A 135 -8.68 7.34 -5.88
N TRP A 136 -7.51 6.96 -6.41
CA TRP A 136 -6.22 7.33 -5.87
C TRP A 136 -5.99 8.84 -6.01
N PHE A 137 -5.30 9.43 -5.04
CA PHE A 137 -5.04 10.86 -4.97
C PHE A 137 -3.62 11.15 -4.46
N LEU A 138 -3.17 12.38 -4.65
CA LEU A 138 -1.90 12.86 -4.15
C LEU A 138 -2.09 13.21 -2.66
N PRO A 139 -1.33 12.60 -1.73
CA PRO A 139 -1.57 12.77 -0.30
C PRO A 139 -1.38 14.23 0.14
N SER A 140 -2.14 14.69 1.12
CA SER A 140 -1.89 15.96 1.81
C SER A 140 -0.54 15.93 2.53
N LYS A 141 -0.09 17.08 3.00
CA LYS A 141 1.17 17.23 3.73
C LYS A 141 1.26 16.28 4.93
N ASP A 142 0.21 16.13 5.72
CA ASP A 142 0.21 15.27 6.90
C ASP A 142 -0.04 13.80 6.55
N GLU A 143 -0.77 13.50 5.48
CA GLU A 143 -0.88 12.13 4.93
C GLU A 143 0.46 11.63 4.38
N LEU A 144 1.23 12.50 3.71
CA LEU A 144 2.58 12.20 3.25
C LEU A 144 3.52 11.91 4.42
N ASN A 145 3.29 12.55 5.57
CA ASN A 145 4.05 12.27 6.78
C ASN A 145 3.81 10.86 7.33
N LEU A 146 2.62 10.29 7.10
CA LEU A 146 2.35 8.90 7.47
C LEU A 146 3.22 7.93 6.67
N LEU A 147 3.47 8.22 5.38
CA LEU A 147 4.40 7.44 4.56
C LEU A 147 5.82 7.49 5.13
N PHE A 148 6.25 8.64 5.66
CA PHE A 148 7.55 8.76 6.34
C PHE A 148 7.60 7.96 7.65
N ILE A 149 6.60 8.13 8.52
CA ILE A 149 6.56 7.50 9.85
C ILE A 149 6.49 5.98 9.74
N HIS A 150 5.74 5.46 8.76
CA HIS A 150 5.52 4.02 8.56
C HIS A 150 6.36 3.43 7.43
N LYS A 151 7.40 4.15 6.95
CA LYS A 151 8.16 3.81 5.75
C LYS A 151 8.69 2.38 5.74
N ASP A 152 9.21 1.90 6.87
CA ASP A 152 9.79 0.55 6.97
C ASP A 152 8.72 -0.55 6.84
N LEU A 153 7.56 -0.36 7.46
CA LEU A 153 6.42 -1.28 7.34
C LEU A 153 5.87 -1.27 5.91
N ILE A 154 5.68 -0.08 5.34
CA ILE A 154 5.22 0.10 3.97
C ILE A 154 6.17 -0.61 3.00
N ASN A 155 7.48 -0.40 3.15
CA ASN A 155 8.48 -1.01 2.28
C ASN A 155 8.44 -2.54 2.35
N ALA A 156 8.39 -3.11 3.55
CA ALA A 156 8.32 -4.56 3.74
C ALA A 156 7.09 -5.15 3.04
N THR A 157 5.91 -4.55 3.26
CA THR A 157 4.65 -5.03 2.70
C THR A 157 4.57 -4.79 1.20
N ALA A 158 4.99 -3.63 0.70
CA ALA A 158 5.00 -3.32 -0.73
C ALA A 158 5.86 -4.32 -1.51
N VAL A 159 7.08 -4.60 -1.04
CA VAL A 159 8.00 -5.58 -1.67
C VAL A 159 7.41 -6.99 -1.62
N ALA A 160 6.83 -7.40 -0.48
CA ALA A 160 6.20 -8.72 -0.35
C ALA A 160 5.02 -8.92 -1.32
N ASN A 161 4.39 -7.83 -1.77
CA ASN A 161 3.27 -7.82 -2.70
C ASN A 161 3.66 -7.41 -4.14
N GLY A 162 4.94 -7.52 -4.49
CA GLY A 162 5.42 -7.32 -5.87
C GLY A 162 5.60 -5.85 -6.28
N GLY A 163 5.53 -4.94 -5.30
CA GLY A 163 5.77 -3.51 -5.46
C GLY A 163 7.25 -3.11 -5.32
N THR A 164 7.47 -1.82 -5.07
CA THR A 164 8.79 -1.23 -4.82
C THR A 164 8.81 -0.49 -3.49
N GLU A 165 9.98 -0.48 -2.87
CA GLU A 165 10.25 0.40 -1.73
C GLU A 165 9.99 1.86 -2.08
N ILE A 166 9.56 2.64 -1.09
CA ILE A 166 9.64 4.10 -1.14
C ILE A 166 11.11 4.48 -1.26
N GLY A 167 11.45 5.22 -2.32
CA GLY A 167 12.80 5.73 -2.54
C GLY A 167 13.24 6.74 -1.48
N ASN A 168 14.56 6.82 -1.27
CA ASN A 168 15.17 7.84 -0.41
C ASN A 168 15.25 9.18 -1.18
N GLU A 169 14.08 9.74 -1.49
CA GLU A 169 13.91 10.90 -2.35
C GLU A 169 12.89 11.89 -1.78
N ARG A 170 12.63 12.96 -2.53
CA ARG A 170 11.60 13.95 -2.21
C ARG A 170 10.28 13.58 -2.88
N TYR A 171 9.19 13.81 -2.16
CA TYR A 171 7.83 13.47 -2.60
C TYR A 171 6.92 14.67 -2.50
N TRP A 172 6.13 14.91 -3.54
CA TRP A 172 5.10 15.95 -3.51
C TRP A 172 3.95 15.55 -2.59
N SER A 173 3.41 16.53 -1.87
CA SER A 173 2.06 16.46 -1.31
C SER A 173 1.10 17.27 -2.19
N SER A 174 -0.21 17.10 -2.01
CA SER A 174 -1.24 17.92 -2.64
C SER A 174 -1.50 19.24 -1.92
N SER A 175 -0.83 19.51 -0.80
CA SER A 175 -1.01 20.77 -0.07
C SER A 175 -0.22 21.89 -0.73
N GLU A 176 -0.92 22.89 -1.22
CA GLU A 176 -0.37 24.17 -1.66
C GLU A 176 0.18 24.96 -0.47
N TYR A 177 1.29 25.66 -0.67
CA TYR A 177 1.79 26.63 0.32
C TYR A 177 1.35 28.04 -0.05
N ASP A 178 1.53 28.41 -1.33
CA ASP A 178 1.08 29.66 -1.92
C ASP A 178 1.05 29.56 -3.47
N ALA A 179 0.87 30.69 -4.14
CA ALA A 179 0.83 30.81 -5.60
C ALA A 179 2.04 30.21 -6.33
N ASP A 180 3.19 30.10 -5.67
CA ASP A 180 4.46 29.74 -6.28
C ASP A 180 5.00 28.40 -5.75
N TYR A 181 4.60 28.01 -4.53
CA TYR A 181 5.16 26.88 -3.81
C TYR A 181 4.11 25.86 -3.38
N ALA A 182 4.49 24.58 -3.38
CA ALA A 182 3.72 23.49 -2.81
C ALA A 182 4.56 22.72 -1.78
N TRP A 183 3.90 22.00 -0.87
CA TRP A 183 4.59 21.21 0.14
C TRP A 183 5.12 19.91 -0.43
N LYS A 184 6.36 19.57 -0.05
CA LYS A 184 6.95 18.25 -0.23
C LYS A 184 7.63 17.76 1.04
N GLN A 185 7.93 16.47 1.07
CA GLN A 185 8.68 15.84 2.15
C GLN A 185 9.88 15.06 1.60
N ALA A 186 11.02 15.16 2.28
CA ALA A 186 12.11 14.20 2.11
C ALA A 186 11.73 12.90 2.82
N LEU A 187 11.57 11.79 2.09
CA LEU A 187 11.34 10.47 2.68
C LEU A 187 12.68 9.76 2.97
N TYR A 188 13.62 10.53 3.52
CA TYR A 188 14.96 10.12 3.93
C TYR A 188 15.44 11.04 5.06
N ASP A 189 16.58 10.70 5.67
CA ASP A 189 17.14 11.40 6.83
C ASP A 189 16.08 11.63 7.93
N ASN A 190 15.85 12.89 8.30
CA ASN A 190 14.93 13.28 9.37
C ASN A 190 13.51 13.61 8.90
N GLY A 191 13.14 13.28 7.64
CA GLY A 191 11.76 13.45 7.20
C GLY A 191 11.33 14.89 6.94
N GLY A 192 12.26 15.81 6.68
CA GLY A 192 11.98 17.25 6.62
C GLY A 192 10.92 17.61 5.57
N GLN A 193 10.01 18.51 5.93
CA GLN A 193 8.99 19.06 5.03
C GLN A 193 9.28 20.52 4.68
N TYR A 194 9.07 20.89 3.42
CA TYR A 194 9.36 22.23 2.92
C TYR A 194 8.49 22.58 1.73
N ALA A 195 8.16 23.87 1.63
CA ALA A 195 7.53 24.45 0.46
C ALA A 195 8.58 24.57 -0.66
N TYR A 196 8.20 24.25 -1.90
CA TYR A 196 9.11 24.28 -3.02
C TYR A 196 8.42 24.65 -4.34
N TRP A 197 9.21 25.22 -5.26
CA TRP A 197 8.73 25.82 -6.50
C TRP A 197 7.95 24.80 -7.35
N LYS A 198 6.62 24.98 -7.39
CA LYS A 198 5.66 24.03 -7.95
C LYS A 198 5.55 24.01 -9.50
N PRO A 199 5.93 25.06 -10.27
CA PRO A 199 5.74 25.07 -11.72
C PRO A 199 6.67 24.15 -12.52
N THR A 200 7.94 24.02 -12.12
CA THR A 200 8.96 23.34 -12.96
C THR A 200 9.82 22.32 -12.23
N TYR A 201 9.80 22.27 -10.90
CA TYR A 201 10.50 21.19 -10.20
C TYR A 201 9.66 19.94 -10.18
N SER A 202 10.36 18.82 -10.31
CA SER A 202 9.76 17.52 -10.31
C SER A 202 10.27 16.73 -9.12
N ASP A 203 9.36 16.07 -8.42
CA ASP A 203 9.65 15.19 -7.29
C ASP A 203 8.91 13.85 -7.51
N ARG A 204 9.16 12.87 -6.62
CA ARG A 204 8.51 11.55 -6.68
C ARG A 204 7.05 11.63 -6.24
N VAL A 205 6.28 10.62 -6.61
CA VAL A 205 4.85 10.52 -6.33
C VAL A 205 4.50 9.13 -5.84
N ARG A 206 3.84 9.08 -4.68
CA ARG A 206 3.23 7.88 -4.14
C ARG A 206 1.78 8.19 -3.82
N ALA A 207 0.86 7.44 -4.41
CA ALA A 207 -0.55 7.74 -4.30
C ALA A 207 -1.15 7.15 -3.03
N VAL A 208 -2.23 7.78 -2.55
CA VAL A 208 -3.03 7.33 -1.41
C VAL A 208 -4.49 7.16 -1.85
N ARG A 209 -5.23 6.28 -1.19
CA ARG A 209 -6.66 6.04 -1.42
C ARG A 209 -7.36 5.72 -0.10
N GLU A 210 -8.62 6.15 0.02
CA GLU A 210 -9.52 5.75 1.10
C GLU A 210 -10.06 4.33 0.88
N PHE A 211 -10.34 3.60 1.96
CA PHE A 211 -11.03 2.31 1.95
C PHE A 211 -12.07 2.23 3.07
#